data_AF-A0A945PB78-F1
#
_entry.id   AF-A0A945PB78-F1
#
_cell.length_a   1.000
_cell.length_b   1.000
_cell.length_c   1.000
_cell.angle_alpha   90.00
_cell.angle_beta   90.00
_cell.angle_gamma   90.00
#
_symmetry.space_group_name_H-M   'P 1'
#
loop_
_entity.id
_entity.type
_entity.pdbx_description
1 polymer ?
#
loop_
_entity_poly.entity_id
_entity_poly.type
_entity_poly.pdbx_seq_one_letter_code
_entity_poly.pdbx_strand_id
1 'polypeptide(L)' 'MFDGTPDEIGKLIEPGRVHRRVYTDPDIFELEMDRIFGRTWIFVGHDSQIPKAGDYITTDIGRQPVILIRH' A
#
# COMPACT_ATOMS: atom_id res chain seq x y z
N MET A 1 -12.63 -19.99 7.83
CA MET A 1 -11.88 -19.36 6.72
C MET A 1 -11.66 -17.92 7.15
N PHE A 2 -10.44 -17.38 7.05
CA PHE A 2 -10.18 -15.99 7.39
C PHE A 2 -10.85 -15.11 6.33
N ASP A 3 -11.82 -14.30 6.75
CA ASP A 3 -12.60 -13.45 5.85
C ASP A 3 -12.12 -11.99 5.90
N GLY A 4 -11.25 -11.67 6.85
CA GLY A 4 -10.67 -10.34 6.99
C GLY A 4 -11.72 -9.30 7.38
N THR A 5 -12.79 -9.70 8.05
CA THR A 5 -13.77 -8.77 8.62
C THR A 5 -13.11 -7.83 9.64
N PRO A 6 -13.69 -6.63 9.89
CA PRO A 6 -13.14 -5.70 10.87
C PRO A 6 -12.93 -6.32 12.25
N ASP A 7 -13.84 -7.19 12.70
CA ASP A 7 -13.72 -7.89 13.99
C ASP A 7 -12.58 -8.92 14.01
N GLU A 8 -12.34 -9.64 12.90
CA GLU A 8 -11.20 -10.56 12.79
C GLU A 8 -9.86 -9.81 12.81
N ILE A 9 -9.76 -8.70 12.07
CA ILE A 9 -8.57 -7.84 12.06
C ILE A 9 -8.34 -7.19 13.42
N GLY A 10 -9.41 -6.69 14.06
CA GLY A 10 -9.33 -6.04 15.37
C GLY A 10 -8.74 -6.94 16.46
N LYS A 11 -9.01 -8.25 16.42
CA LYS A 11 -8.43 -9.24 17.35
C LYS A 11 -6.91 -9.43 17.21
N LEU A 12 -6.31 -8.97 16.12
CA LEU A 12 -4.86 -9.08 15.89
C LEU A 12 -4.07 -7.94 16.56
N ILE A 13 -4.76 -6.93 17.11
CA ILE A 13 -4.14 -5.70 17.62
C ILE A 13 -4.56 -5.51 19.09
N GLU A 14 -3.58 -5.38 19.96
CA GLU A 14 -3.79 -5.10 21.39
C GLU A 14 -2.95 -3.88 21.79
N PRO A 15 -3.28 -3.18 22.89
CA PRO A 15 -2.45 -2.08 23.38
C PRO A 15 -0.99 -2.52 23.60
N GLY A 16 -0.07 -1.89 22.87
CA GLY A 16 1.38 -2.14 22.97
C GLY A 16 1.88 -3.42 22.30
N ARG A 17 1.03 -4.19 21.60
CA ARG A 17 1.46 -5.39 20.85
C ARG A 17 0.60 -5.68 19.64
N VAL A 18 1.17 -6.36 18.65
CA VAL A 18 0.46 -6.81 17.45
C VAL A 18 0.79 -8.26 17.17
N HIS A 19 -0.21 -9.01 16.73
CA HIS A 19 -0.04 -10.42 16.41
C HIS A 19 0.87 -10.57 15.18
N ARG A 20 1.84 -11.50 15.24
CA ARG A 20 2.84 -11.74 14.16
C ARG A 20 2.22 -11.90 12.76
N ARG A 21 1.02 -12.49 12.68
CA ARG A 21 0.30 -12.72 11.42
C ARG A 21 0.18 -11.46 10.56
N VAL A 22 0.04 -10.28 11.16
CA VAL A 22 -0.04 -9.00 10.42
C VAL A 22 1.16 -8.81 9.48
N TYR A 23 2.32 -9.39 9.78
CA TYR A 23 3.52 -9.25 8.97
C TYR A 23 3.79 -10.42 8.01
N THR A 24 3.12 -11.56 8.19
CA THR A 24 3.52 -12.81 7.51
C THR A 24 2.39 -13.56 6.85
N ASP A 25 1.14 -13.21 7.12
CA ASP A 25 -0.03 -13.90 6.60
C ASP A 25 -0.33 -13.39 5.18
N PRO A 26 -0.26 -14.26 4.15
CA PRO A 26 -0.53 -13.86 2.77
C PRO A 26 -1.94 -13.33 2.56
N ASP A 27 -2.94 -13.84 3.29
CA ASP A 27 -4.33 -13.39 3.12
C ASP A 27 -4.48 -11.95 3.64
N ILE A 28 -3.78 -11.58 4.71
CA ILE A 28 -3.72 -10.19 5.20
C ILE A 28 -3.04 -9.29 4.16
N PHE A 29 -1.93 -9.75 3.59
CA PHE A 29 -1.23 -9.00 2.55
C PHE A 29 -2.13 -8.67 1.35
N GLU A 30 -2.91 -9.64 0.85
CA GLU A 30 -3.85 -9.38 -0.25
C GLU A 30 -4.93 -8.35 0.13
N LEU A 31 -5.40 -8.38 1.37
CA LEU A 31 -6.35 -7.38 1.88
C LEU A 31 -5.71 -5.98 1.98
N GLU A 32 -4.44 -5.88 2.37
CA GLU A 32 -3.71 -4.61 2.37
C GLU A 32 -3.63 -4.02 0.96
N MET A 33 -3.34 -4.85 -0.06
CA MET A 33 -3.28 -4.41 -1.45
C MET A 33 -4.61 -3.79 -1.91
N ASP A 34 -5.75 -4.43 -1.64
CA ASP A 34 -7.08 -3.91 -2.01
C ASP A 34 -7.53 -2.72 -1.16
N ARG A 35 -7.40 -2.81 0.17
CA ARG A 35 -8.06 -1.88 1.10
C ARG A 35 -7.18 -0.70 1.50
N ILE A 36 -5.86 -0.81 1.41
CA ILE A 36 -4.91 0.24 1.78
C ILE A 36 -4.24 0.79 0.53
N PHE A 37 -3.43 -0.01 -0.18
CA PHE A 37 -2.61 0.51 -1.28
C PHE A 37 -3.44 0.93 -2.50
N GLY A 38 -4.59 0.30 -2.72
CA GLY A 38 -5.52 0.70 -3.78
C GLY A 38 -6.41 1.91 -3.46
N ARG A 39 -6.42 2.42 -2.21
CA ARG A 39 -7.42 3.41 -1.75
C ARG A 39 -6.85 4.59 -0.98
N THR A 40 -5.55 4.60 -0.70
CA THR A 40 -4.87 5.66 0.06
C THR A 40 -3.95 6.49 -0.82
N TRP A 41 -3.62 7.69 -0.36
CA TRP A 41 -2.62 8.53 -1.04
C TRP A 41 -1.22 7.97 -0.80
N ILE A 42 -0.56 7.54 -1.87
CA ILE A 42 0.80 7.00 -1.85
C ILE A 42 1.75 8.03 -2.46
N PHE A 43 2.83 8.33 -1.76
CA PHE A 43 3.89 9.19 -2.27
C PHE A 43 4.64 8.48 -3.40
N VAL A 44 4.69 9.11 -4.58
CA VAL A 44 5.29 8.53 -5.80
C VAL A 44 6.57 9.22 -6.26
N GLY A 45 6.85 10.42 -5.74
CA GLY A 45 8.03 11.20 -6.14
C GLY A 45 7.90 12.68 -5.78
N HIS A 46 9.02 13.39 -5.93
CA HIS A 46 9.13 14.82 -5.74
C HIS A 46 9.21 15.55 -7.08
N ASP A 47 8.67 16.78 -7.11
CA ASP A 47 8.59 17.64 -8.29
C ASP A 47 9.95 17.88 -8.98
N SER A 48 11.03 17.98 -8.19
CA SER A 48 12.39 18.19 -8.71
C SER A 48 12.96 16.99 -9.47
N GLN A 49 12.35 15.81 -9.39
CA GLN A 49 12.78 14.62 -10.12
C GLN A 49 12.37 14.66 -11.60
N ILE A 50 11.38 15.49 -11.95
CA ILE A 50 10.83 15.65 -13.31
C ILE A 50 10.75 17.14 -13.68
N PRO A 51 11.87 17.88 -13.71
CA PRO A 51 11.85 19.34 -13.79
C PRO A 51 11.27 19.88 -15.11
N LYS A 52 11.29 19.13 -16.21
CA LYS A 52 10.86 19.60 -17.54
C LYS A 52 9.65 18.82 -18.05
N ALA A 53 8.88 19.44 -18.94
CA ALA A 53 7.81 18.76 -19.65
C ALA A 53 8.37 17.56 -20.44
N GLY A 54 7.69 16.42 -20.34
CA GLY A 54 8.12 15.14 -20.90
C GLY A 54 9.02 14.31 -19.99
N ASP A 55 9.58 14.87 -18.91
CA ASP A 55 10.33 14.08 -17.93
C ASP A 55 9.37 13.14 -17.20
N TYR A 56 9.78 11.88 -17.03
CA TYR A 56 8.99 10.88 -16.31
C TYR A 56 9.88 9.99 -15.44
N ILE A 57 9.26 9.44 -14.40
CA ILE A 57 9.82 8.35 -13.60
C ILE A 57 8.79 7.22 -13.49
N THR A 58 9.28 6.00 -13.22
CA THR A 58 8.45 4.84 -12.94
C THR A 58 8.60 4.44 -11.48
N THR A 59 7.51 4.04 -10.86
CA THR A 59 7.49 3.49 -9.50
C THR A 59 6.34 2.50 -9.35
N ASP A 60 6.20 1.90 -8.18
CA ASP A 60 5.17 0.91 -7.89
C ASP A 60 4.25 1.43 -6.78
N ILE A 61 2.95 1.21 -6.96
CA ILE A 61 1.94 1.34 -5.89
C ILE A 61 1.44 -0.07 -5.57
N GLY A 62 1.87 -0.61 -4.44
CA GLY A 62 1.62 -2.02 -4.10
C GLY A 62 2.21 -2.93 -5.18
N ARG A 63 1.34 -3.62 -5.94
CA ARG A 63 1.73 -4.47 -7.09
C ARG A 63 1.51 -3.82 -8.46
N GLN A 64 1.09 -2.56 -8.49
CA GLN A 64 0.76 -1.86 -9.71
C GLN A 64 1.92 -0.95 -10.14
N PRO A 65 2.59 -1.23 -11.27
CA PRO A 65 3.58 -0.30 -11.81
C PRO A 65 2.87 0.94 -12.36
N VAL A 66 3.42 2.12 -12.08
CA VAL A 66 2.89 3.42 -12.49
C VAL A 66 3.97 4.31 -13.09
N ILE A 67 3.53 5.28 -13.90
CA ILE A 67 4.37 6.31 -14.50
C ILE A 67 3.93 7.67 -13.96
N LEU A 68 4.86 8.43 -13.40
CA LEU A 68 4.68 9.84 -13.07
C LEU A 68 5.34 10.67 -14.18
N ILE A 69 4.55 11.46 -14.89
CA ILE A 69 5.02 12.29 -16.02
C ILE A 69 4.63 13.75 -15.82
N ARG A 70 5.55 14.67 -16.16
CA ARG A 70 5.23 16.09 -16.28
C ARG A 70 4.76 16.39 -17.70
N HIS A 71 3.54 16.93 -17.82
CA HIS A 71 3.00 17.40 -19.08
C HIS A 71 3.45 18.82 -19.43
#